data_AF-A0AAJ5TJW1-F1
#
_entry.id   AF-A0AAJ5TJW1-F1
#
_cell.length_a   1.000
_cell.length_b   1.000
_cell.length_c   1.000
_cell.angle_alpha   90.00
_cell.angle_beta   90.00
_cell.angle_gamma   90.00
#
_symmetry.space_group_name_H-M   'P 1'
#
loop_
_entity.id
_entity.type
_entity.pdbx_description
1 polymer ?
#
loop_
_entity_poly.entity_id
_entity_poly.type
_entity_poly.pdbx_seq_one_letter_code
_entity_poly.pdbx_strand_id
1 'polypeptide(L)'
;MNKQELIKRIEDLPYTEGPIADTIEINRNWILKSIEQLAESEIGHADEAPRYVKNILARLRELPLHDREVWLKAIMSEFEQDFSHAKWREGYEQGKIEGMVEREKVIVPQCVAEYIEFKKKNNFHVYGAMRVIEDHYDKKVPDWFYENNIEKFCLAWLDGYEVEEEKRYLVTLKNRQPLVKSQSGSTLYFSQDITARNYKGTQKELEDAKFGWVFDCEGIDIEEVE
;
A
#
# COMPACT_ATOMS: atom_id res chain seq x y z
N MET A 1 28.97 -26.41 4.21
CA MET A 1 29.11 -27.75 3.60
C MET A 1 28.13 -27.81 2.46
N ASN A 2 28.54 -28.20 1.25
CA ASN A 2 27.61 -28.22 0.11
C ASN A 2 26.75 -29.50 0.09
N LYS A 3 25.67 -29.48 -0.69
CA LYS A 3 24.71 -30.61 -0.78
C LYS A 3 25.38 -31.94 -1.16
N GLN A 4 26.33 -31.92 -2.10
CA GLN A 4 27.01 -33.13 -2.57
C GLN A 4 27.91 -33.74 -1.48
N GLU A 5 28.58 -32.90 -0.70
CA GLU A 5 29.42 -33.33 0.41
C GLU A 5 28.59 -33.94 1.55
N LEU A 6 27.41 -33.38 1.85
CA LEU A 6 26.52 -33.97 2.86
C LEU A 6 25.94 -35.31 2.41
N ILE A 7 25.51 -35.43 1.14
CA ILE A 7 25.01 -36.69 0.57
C ILE A 7 26.06 -37.79 0.74
N LYS A 8 27.30 -37.52 0.33
CA LYS A 8 28.40 -38.49 0.46
C LYS A 8 28.62 -38.90 1.92
N ARG A 9 28.58 -37.94 2.84
CA ARG A 9 28.73 -38.25 4.28
C ARG A 9 27.60 -39.12 4.82
N ILE A 10 26.38 -39.00 4.30
CA ILE A 10 25.24 -39.84 4.70
C ILE A 10 25.38 -41.24 4.10
N GLU A 11 25.81 -41.34 2.84
CA GLU A 11 26.07 -42.63 2.16
C GLU A 11 27.19 -43.43 2.86
N ASP A 12 28.19 -42.75 3.40
CA ASP A 12 29.31 -43.37 4.13
C ASP A 12 28.97 -43.79 5.56
N LEU A 13 27.76 -43.46 6.08
CA LEU A 13 27.42 -43.81 7.46
C LEU A 13 27.12 -45.30 7.61
N PRO A 14 27.55 -45.92 8.74
CA PRO A 14 27.24 -47.31 9.00
C PRO A 14 25.72 -47.47 9.21
N TYR A 15 25.12 -48.38 8.45
CA TYR A 15 23.72 -48.75 8.57
C TYR A 15 23.59 -50.24 8.87
N THR A 16 22.42 -50.62 9.38
CA THR A 16 22.02 -52.01 9.57
C THR A 16 21.07 -52.38 8.44
N GLU A 17 21.52 -53.29 7.57
CA GLU A 17 20.73 -53.76 6.44
C GLU A 17 19.54 -54.60 6.91
N GLY A 18 18.35 -54.26 6.43
CA GLY A 18 17.10 -54.92 6.82
C GLY A 18 16.34 -55.46 5.60
N PRO A 19 15.51 -56.49 5.77
CA PRO A 19 14.77 -57.11 4.65
C PRO A 19 13.74 -56.17 3.98
N ILE A 20 13.46 -55.02 4.58
CA ILE A 20 12.46 -54.05 4.11
C ILE A 20 13.08 -52.64 3.97
N ALA A 21 14.00 -52.26 4.87
CA ALA A 21 14.69 -50.99 4.84
C ALA A 21 15.97 -51.05 5.66
N ASP A 22 16.94 -50.23 5.25
CA ASP A 22 18.18 -49.98 5.99
C ASP A 22 17.89 -49.02 7.14
N THR A 23 18.45 -49.32 8.32
CA THR A 23 18.27 -48.50 9.52
C THR A 23 19.59 -47.95 10.00
N ILE A 24 19.57 -46.69 10.43
CA ILE A 24 20.76 -45.97 10.85
C ILE A 24 20.49 -45.24 12.16
N GLU A 25 21.42 -45.36 13.10
CA GLU A 25 21.38 -44.61 14.36
C GLU A 25 22.25 -43.36 14.24
N ILE A 26 21.63 -42.18 14.24
CA ILE A 26 22.32 -40.90 14.04
C ILE A 26 22.02 -39.96 15.19
N ASN A 27 23.05 -39.22 15.61
CA ASN A 27 22.90 -38.15 16.57
C ASN A 27 22.02 -37.01 16.03
N ARG A 28 20.91 -36.72 16.71
CA ARG A 28 19.95 -35.66 16.32
C ARG A 28 20.61 -34.27 16.15
N ASN A 29 21.54 -33.90 17.02
CA ASN A 29 22.20 -32.59 16.94
C ASN A 29 23.12 -32.49 15.72
N TRP A 30 23.72 -33.61 15.30
CA TRP A 30 24.50 -33.65 14.08
C TRP A 30 23.64 -33.39 12.84
N ILE A 31 22.43 -33.96 12.78
CA ILE A 31 21.46 -33.73 11.69
C ILE A 31 21.08 -32.25 11.64
N LEU A 32 20.65 -31.68 12.78
CA LEU A 32 20.22 -30.28 12.87
C LEU A 32 21.33 -29.32 12.42
N LYS A 33 22.56 -29.52 12.91
CA LYS A 33 23.71 -28.70 12.54
C LYS A 33 24.09 -28.83 11.06
N SER A 34 23.90 -30.01 10.47
CA SER A 34 24.16 -30.23 9.04
C SER A 34 23.14 -29.53 8.15
N ILE A 35 21.88 -29.47 8.59
CA ILE A 35 20.80 -28.72 7.91
C ILE A 35 21.03 -27.20 8.04
N GLU A 36 21.39 -26.71 9.22
CA GLU A 36 21.74 -25.30 9.43
C GLU A 36 22.90 -24.86 8.53
N GLN A 37 23.96 -25.66 8.44
CA GLN A 37 25.09 -25.38 7.55
C GLN A 37 24.76 -25.41 6.05
N LEU A 38 23.71 -26.13 5.66
CA LEU A 38 23.19 -26.09 4.28
C LEU A 38 22.37 -24.82 4.05
N ALA A 39 21.49 -24.46 4.98
CA ALA A 39 20.69 -23.25 4.91
C ALA A 39 21.57 -21.99 4.88
N GLU A 40 22.61 -21.93 5.72
CA GLU A 40 23.60 -20.84 5.72
C GLU A 40 24.42 -20.78 4.42
N SER A 41 24.69 -21.94 3.79
CA SER A 41 25.40 -21.99 2.50
C SER A 41 24.53 -21.56 1.32
N GLU A 42 23.21 -21.79 1.38
CA GLU A 42 22.26 -21.29 0.38
C GLU A 42 22.03 -19.78 0.54
N ILE A 43 22.00 -19.28 1.78
CA ILE A 43 21.90 -17.84 2.08
C ILE A 43 23.20 -17.10 1.71
N GLY A 44 24.36 -17.74 1.87
CA GLY A 44 25.69 -17.16 1.58
C GLY A 44 26.05 -16.97 0.09
N HIS A 45 25.21 -17.44 -0.84
CA HIS A 45 25.41 -17.25 -2.28
C HIS A 45 24.47 -16.21 -2.92
N ALA A 46 23.52 -15.65 -2.15
CA ALA A 46 22.67 -14.57 -2.64
C ALA A 46 23.36 -13.19 -2.59
N ASP A 47 24.29 -12.97 -1.65
CA ASP A 47 24.85 -11.63 -1.38
C ASP A 47 26.30 -11.39 -1.83
N GLU A 48 27.03 -12.42 -2.28
CA GLU A 48 28.36 -12.21 -2.86
C GLU A 48 28.30 -12.14 -4.38
N ALA A 49 28.12 -10.91 -4.88
CA ALA A 49 28.25 -10.61 -6.30
C ALA A 49 29.52 -11.29 -6.86
N PRO A 50 29.42 -12.14 -7.89
CA PRO A 50 30.56 -12.85 -8.43
C PRO A 50 31.73 -11.92 -8.75
N ARG A 51 32.98 -12.41 -8.74
CA ARG A 51 34.19 -11.59 -8.91
C ARG A 51 34.13 -10.65 -10.12
N TYR A 52 33.47 -11.06 -11.20
CA TYR A 52 33.22 -10.24 -12.39
C TYR A 52 32.27 -9.06 -12.13
N VAL A 53 31.21 -9.24 -11.35
CA VAL A 53 30.29 -8.17 -10.93
C VAL A 53 31.03 -7.15 -10.06
N LYS A 54 31.84 -7.60 -9.11
CA LYS A 54 32.67 -6.69 -8.27
C LYS A 54 33.61 -5.81 -9.14
N ASN A 55 34.17 -6.37 -10.21
CA ASN A 55 35.03 -5.63 -11.16
C ASN A 55 34.22 -4.61 -12.00
N ILE A 56 33.07 -5.02 -12.54
CA ILE A 56 32.17 -4.13 -13.30
C ILE A 56 31.69 -2.97 -12.43
N LEU A 57 31.29 -3.23 -11.18
CA LEU A 57 30.86 -2.19 -10.23
C LEU A 57 31.97 -1.20 -9.90
N ALA A 58 33.21 -1.67 -9.74
CA ALA A 58 34.35 -0.78 -9.53
C ALA A 58 34.54 0.18 -10.72
N ARG A 59 34.50 -0.34 -11.94
CA ARG A 59 34.61 0.47 -13.17
C ARG A 59 33.47 1.47 -13.32
N LEU A 60 32.23 1.09 -13.03
CA LEU A 60 31.08 2.01 -13.09
C LEU A 60 31.19 3.14 -12.07
N ARG A 61 31.79 2.89 -10.90
CA ARG A 61 32.03 3.90 -9.85
C ARG A 61 33.13 4.90 -10.21
N GLU A 62 34.04 4.52 -11.10
CA GLU A 62 35.09 5.41 -11.62
C GLU A 62 34.58 6.38 -12.70
N LEU A 63 33.41 6.10 -13.30
CA LEU A 63 32.80 6.98 -14.30
C LEU A 63 32.20 8.26 -13.70
N PRO A 64 32.19 9.38 -14.46
CA PRO A 64 31.37 10.55 -14.16
C PRO A 64 29.89 10.19 -13.98
N LEU A 65 29.17 10.96 -13.17
CA LEU A 65 27.79 10.65 -12.78
C LEU A 65 26.86 10.48 -13.99
N HIS A 66 26.99 11.36 -15.00
CA HIS A 66 26.23 11.28 -16.23
C HIS A 66 26.53 10.00 -17.03
N ASP A 67 27.82 9.65 -17.18
CA ASP A 67 28.22 8.45 -17.93
C ASP A 67 27.80 7.17 -17.20
N ARG A 68 27.83 7.17 -15.86
CA ARG A 68 27.32 6.07 -15.05
C ARG A 68 25.83 5.84 -15.29
N GLU A 69 25.03 6.91 -15.34
CA GLU A 69 23.60 6.81 -15.64
C GLU A 69 23.32 6.26 -17.04
N VAL A 70 24.08 6.71 -18.05
CA VAL A 70 24.00 6.19 -19.42
C VAL A 70 24.34 4.71 -19.47
N TRP A 71 25.42 4.29 -18.80
CA TRP A 71 25.83 2.90 -18.70
C TRP A 71 24.81 2.02 -17.99
N LEU A 72 24.24 2.49 -16.88
CA LEU A 72 23.20 1.76 -16.16
C LEU A 72 21.96 1.55 -17.05
N LYS A 73 21.52 2.59 -17.78
CA LYS A 73 20.40 2.46 -18.72
C LYS A 73 20.69 1.46 -19.83
N ALA A 74 21.88 1.50 -20.41
CA ALA A 74 22.28 0.56 -21.46
C ALA A 74 22.28 -0.89 -20.96
N ILE A 75 22.92 -1.16 -19.81
CA ILE A 75 22.94 -2.50 -19.20
C ILE A 75 21.51 -2.97 -18.90
N MET A 76 20.67 -2.12 -18.31
CA MET A 76 19.29 -2.48 -17.99
C MET A 76 18.45 -2.78 -19.25
N SER A 77 18.67 -2.07 -20.35
CA SER A 77 17.97 -2.30 -21.62
C SER A 77 18.39 -3.62 -22.29
N GLU A 78 19.69 -3.95 -22.27
CA GLU A 78 20.21 -5.19 -22.86
C GLU A 78 19.64 -6.45 -22.18
N PHE A 79 19.43 -6.37 -20.86
CA PHE A 79 18.92 -7.48 -20.07
C PHE A 79 17.45 -7.32 -19.68
N GLU A 80 16.70 -6.42 -20.30
CA GLU A 80 15.33 -6.08 -19.88
C GLU A 80 14.41 -7.31 -19.82
N GLN A 81 14.49 -8.18 -20.83
CA GLN A 81 13.69 -9.41 -20.87
C GLN A 81 14.13 -10.42 -19.80
N ASP A 82 15.44 -10.60 -19.59
CA ASP A 82 15.98 -11.50 -18.58
C ASP A 82 15.70 -11.01 -17.15
N PHE A 83 15.79 -9.71 -16.92
CA PHE A 83 15.44 -9.06 -15.66
C PHE A 83 13.95 -9.18 -15.37
N SER A 84 13.11 -8.95 -16.39
CA SER A 84 11.68 -9.11 -16.21
C SER A 84 11.38 -10.55 -15.79
N HIS A 85 11.88 -11.56 -16.51
CA HIS A 85 11.69 -12.97 -16.17
C HIS A 85 12.26 -13.40 -14.81
N ALA A 86 13.40 -12.86 -14.38
CA ALA A 86 13.99 -13.17 -13.08
C ALA A 86 13.18 -12.58 -11.93
N LYS A 87 12.79 -11.30 -12.04
CA LYS A 87 12.01 -10.57 -11.03
C LYS A 87 10.59 -11.14 -10.90
N TRP A 88 9.99 -11.58 -12.01
CA TRP A 88 8.70 -12.28 -12.01
C TRP A 88 8.77 -13.66 -11.34
N ARG A 89 9.84 -14.44 -11.55
CA ARG A 89 10.01 -15.75 -10.90
C ARG A 89 10.19 -15.63 -9.40
N GLU A 90 11.13 -14.81 -8.97
CA GLU A 90 11.51 -14.67 -7.56
C GLU A 90 10.38 -14.04 -6.74
N GLY A 91 9.66 -13.06 -7.33
CA GLY A 91 8.49 -12.46 -6.73
C GLY A 91 7.29 -13.41 -6.59
N TYR A 92 7.00 -14.22 -7.62
CA TYR A 92 5.87 -15.17 -7.60
C TYR A 92 6.14 -16.35 -6.67
N GLU A 93 7.38 -16.86 -6.62
CA GLU A 93 7.77 -17.96 -5.73
C GLU A 93 7.80 -17.56 -4.24
N GLN A 94 8.11 -16.30 -3.93
CA GLN A 94 8.15 -15.82 -2.54
C GLN A 94 6.86 -15.15 -2.06
N GLY A 95 5.86 -14.95 -2.93
CA GLY A 95 4.68 -14.13 -2.62
C GLY A 95 5.02 -12.66 -2.30
N LYS A 96 6.24 -12.21 -2.63
CA LYS A 96 6.81 -10.90 -2.26
C LYS A 96 6.69 -9.82 -3.33
N ILE A 97 5.82 -10.00 -4.33
CA ILE A 97 5.54 -8.91 -5.29
C ILE A 97 4.78 -7.77 -4.59
N GLU A 98 3.99 -8.08 -3.57
CA GLU A 98 3.37 -7.09 -2.69
C GLU A 98 4.45 -6.43 -1.82
N GLY A 99 4.86 -5.21 -2.17
CA GLY A 99 5.66 -4.33 -1.31
C GLY A 99 7.09 -3.99 -1.76
N MET A 100 7.59 -4.49 -2.90
CA MET A 100 8.94 -4.12 -3.39
C MET A 100 9.03 -2.72 -4.02
N VAL A 101 7.89 -2.08 -4.27
CA VAL A 101 7.79 -0.67 -4.62
C VAL A 101 6.64 -0.13 -3.79
N GLU A 102 6.93 0.62 -2.72
CA GLU A 102 5.91 1.49 -2.13
C GLU A 102 5.48 2.45 -3.23
N ARG A 103 4.31 2.17 -3.81
CA ARG A 103 3.69 3.07 -4.78
C ARG A 103 3.13 4.25 -4.00
N GLU A 104 3.26 5.43 -4.58
CA GLU A 104 2.60 6.62 -4.05
C GLU A 104 1.10 6.32 -3.89
N LYS A 105 0.61 6.47 -2.66
CA LYS A 105 -0.81 6.33 -2.37
C LYS A 105 -1.56 7.43 -3.07
N VAL A 106 -2.66 7.07 -3.71
CA VAL A 106 -3.56 8.06 -4.30
C VAL A 106 -4.36 8.76 -3.22
N ILE A 107 -4.66 10.03 -3.43
CA ILE A 107 -5.58 10.78 -2.58
C ILE A 107 -7.01 10.54 -3.08
N VAL A 108 -7.91 10.17 -2.17
CA VAL A 108 -9.34 9.97 -2.46
C VAL A 108 -10.22 10.75 -1.48
N PRO A 109 -11.44 11.16 -1.90
CA PRO A 109 -12.39 11.78 -0.98
C PRO A 109 -12.86 10.81 0.12
N GLN A 110 -13.25 11.35 1.26
CA GLN A 110 -13.77 10.59 2.40
C GLN A 110 -14.94 9.66 2.04
N CYS A 111 -15.90 10.10 1.21
CA CYS A 111 -17.01 9.25 0.78
C CYS A 111 -16.55 8.02 -0.03
N VAL A 112 -15.49 8.17 -0.83
CA VAL A 112 -14.90 7.07 -1.62
C VAL A 112 -14.13 6.12 -0.72
N ALA A 113 -13.38 6.65 0.25
CA ALA A 113 -12.71 5.85 1.28
C ALA A 113 -13.72 4.98 2.05
N GLU A 114 -14.79 5.60 2.56
CA GLU A 114 -15.88 4.91 3.26
C GLU A 114 -16.52 3.81 2.38
N TYR A 115 -16.71 4.09 1.10
CA TYR A 115 -17.21 3.12 0.14
C TYR A 115 -16.26 1.93 -0.04
N ILE A 116 -14.96 2.17 -0.25
CA ILE A 116 -13.95 1.12 -0.42
C ILE A 116 -13.90 0.22 0.82
N GLU A 117 -13.81 0.80 2.02
CA GLU A 117 -13.77 0.05 3.27
C GLU A 117 -15.05 -0.77 3.47
N PHE A 118 -16.21 -0.18 3.22
CA PHE A 118 -17.48 -0.89 3.30
C PHE A 118 -17.52 -2.09 2.36
N LYS A 119 -17.09 -1.94 1.11
CA LYS A 119 -17.08 -3.03 0.13
C LYS A 119 -16.08 -4.12 0.49
N LYS A 120 -14.87 -3.76 0.91
CA LYS A 120 -13.85 -4.73 1.39
C LYS A 120 -14.35 -5.51 2.60
N LYS A 121 -14.98 -4.84 3.58
CA LYS A 121 -15.58 -5.49 4.75
C LYS A 121 -16.68 -6.49 4.39
N ASN A 122 -17.40 -6.24 3.30
CA ASN A 122 -18.41 -7.15 2.76
C ASN A 122 -17.85 -8.16 1.74
N ASN A 123 -16.53 -8.35 1.72
CA ASN A 123 -15.82 -9.33 0.90
C ASN A 123 -16.04 -9.17 -0.62
N PHE A 124 -16.25 -7.94 -1.07
CA PHE A 124 -16.23 -7.63 -2.50
C PHE A 124 -14.78 -7.61 -3.00
N HIS A 125 -14.57 -8.02 -4.25
CA HIS A 125 -13.36 -7.70 -5.00
C HIS A 125 -13.56 -6.39 -5.80
N VAL A 126 -12.49 -5.77 -6.29
CA VAL A 126 -12.51 -4.46 -6.97
C VAL A 126 -13.56 -4.38 -8.08
N TYR A 127 -13.60 -5.36 -8.99
CA TYR A 127 -14.59 -5.41 -10.07
C TYR A 127 -16.03 -5.46 -9.56
N GLY A 128 -16.28 -6.16 -8.45
CA GLY A 128 -17.61 -6.29 -7.85
C GLY A 128 -18.07 -4.97 -7.24
N ALA A 129 -17.15 -4.22 -6.62
CA ALA A 129 -17.42 -2.88 -6.13
C ALA A 129 -17.77 -1.94 -7.30
N MET A 130 -16.94 -1.89 -8.34
CA MET A 130 -17.18 -1.06 -9.54
C MET A 130 -18.55 -1.36 -10.19
N ARG A 131 -18.95 -2.64 -10.28
CA ARG A 131 -20.23 -3.03 -10.90
C ARG A 131 -21.46 -2.46 -10.20
N VAL A 132 -21.37 -2.18 -8.89
CA VAL A 132 -22.50 -1.71 -8.07
C VAL A 132 -22.30 -0.27 -7.59
N ILE A 133 -21.34 0.46 -8.17
CA ILE A 133 -21.01 1.82 -7.74
C ILE A 133 -22.09 2.84 -8.13
N GLU A 134 -22.72 2.65 -9.29
CA GLU A 134 -23.79 3.52 -9.79
C GLU A 134 -25.05 3.46 -8.92
N ASP A 135 -25.31 2.28 -8.33
CA ASP A 135 -26.40 2.03 -7.39
C ASP A 135 -26.13 2.56 -5.98
N HIS A 136 -24.95 3.16 -5.73
CA HIS A 136 -24.64 3.71 -4.42
C HIS A 136 -25.59 4.87 -4.08
N TYR A 137 -25.97 4.94 -2.80
CA TYR A 137 -26.95 5.92 -2.31
C TYR A 137 -26.35 7.33 -2.28
N ASP A 138 -25.07 7.45 -1.90
CA ASP A 138 -24.34 8.70 -1.99
C ASP A 138 -23.81 8.88 -3.41
N LYS A 139 -24.39 9.83 -4.16
CA LYS A 139 -24.02 10.10 -5.55
C LYS A 139 -22.64 10.74 -5.69
N LYS A 140 -22.07 11.28 -4.61
CA LYS A 140 -20.68 11.78 -4.61
C LYS A 140 -19.67 10.69 -5.01
N VAL A 141 -19.95 9.42 -4.70
CA VAL A 141 -19.08 8.29 -5.03
C VAL A 141 -19.08 7.97 -6.54
N PRO A 142 -20.23 7.66 -7.19
CA PRO A 142 -20.24 7.44 -8.63
C PRO A 142 -19.86 8.70 -9.43
N ASP A 143 -20.23 9.90 -8.99
CA ASP A 143 -19.84 11.14 -9.65
C ASP A 143 -18.31 11.28 -9.68
N TRP A 144 -17.66 11.14 -8.52
CA TRP A 144 -16.20 11.12 -8.44
C TRP A 144 -15.58 10.02 -9.30
N PHE A 145 -16.14 8.81 -9.26
CA PHE A 145 -15.61 7.66 -10.00
C PHE A 145 -15.60 7.90 -11.52
N TYR A 146 -16.69 8.45 -12.06
CA TYR A 146 -16.84 8.71 -13.50
C TYR A 146 -16.16 10.01 -13.98
N GLU A 147 -15.73 10.88 -13.08
CA GLU A 147 -14.86 12.03 -13.36
C GLU A 147 -13.38 11.63 -13.59
N ASN A 148 -13.15 10.62 -14.45
CA ASN A 148 -11.82 10.15 -14.84
C ASN A 148 -10.95 9.69 -13.64
N ASN A 149 -11.58 9.08 -12.63
CA ASN A 149 -10.91 8.54 -11.44
C ASN A 149 -11.00 7.00 -11.34
N ILE A 150 -11.35 6.30 -12.43
CA ILE A 150 -11.46 4.84 -12.45
C ILE A 150 -10.11 4.18 -12.10
N GLU A 151 -9.02 4.64 -12.70
CA GLU A 151 -7.67 4.15 -12.42
C GLU A 151 -7.26 4.47 -10.99
N LYS A 152 -7.58 5.68 -10.49
CA LYS A 152 -7.33 6.06 -9.09
C LYS A 152 -8.09 5.15 -8.13
N PHE A 153 -9.35 4.82 -8.43
CA PHE A 153 -10.13 3.88 -7.61
C PHE A 153 -9.46 2.51 -7.54
N CYS A 154 -8.98 1.98 -8.67
CA CYS A 154 -8.26 0.72 -8.72
C CYS A 154 -6.95 0.76 -7.91
N LEU A 155 -6.18 1.85 -8.03
CA LEU A 155 -4.96 2.06 -7.25
C LEU A 155 -5.26 2.14 -5.74
N ALA A 156 -6.26 2.95 -5.35
CA ALA A 156 -6.73 3.04 -3.97
C ALA A 156 -7.11 1.66 -3.41
N TRP A 157 -7.79 0.85 -4.23
CA TRP A 157 -8.21 -0.49 -3.83
C TRP A 157 -7.02 -1.43 -3.56
N LEU A 158 -6.04 -1.45 -4.46
CA LEU A 158 -4.93 -2.41 -4.45
C LEU A 158 -3.76 -1.96 -3.57
N ASP A 159 -3.32 -0.72 -3.78
CA ASP A 159 -2.08 -0.16 -3.21
C ASP A 159 -2.36 0.69 -1.95
N GLY A 160 -3.64 0.93 -1.63
CA GLY A 160 -4.07 1.80 -0.54
C GLY A 160 -4.19 3.27 -0.97
N TYR A 161 -4.66 4.11 -0.05
CA TYR A 161 -4.95 5.52 -0.33
C TYR A 161 -4.70 6.41 0.89
N GLU A 162 -4.58 7.71 0.62
CA GLU A 162 -4.72 8.78 1.60
C GLU A 162 -6.09 9.43 1.43
N VAL A 163 -6.68 9.88 2.53
CA VAL A 163 -7.97 10.57 2.49
C VAL A 163 -7.70 12.06 2.36
N GLU A 164 -8.36 12.70 1.40
CA GLU A 164 -8.37 14.16 1.29
C GLU A 164 -8.86 14.79 2.60
N GLU A 165 -8.12 15.75 3.14
CA GLU A 165 -8.53 16.44 4.36
C GLU A 165 -9.91 17.08 4.16
N GLU A 166 -10.87 16.73 5.03
CA GLU A 166 -12.22 17.26 4.91
C GLU A 166 -12.21 18.77 5.15
N LYS A 167 -12.55 19.53 4.11
CA LYS A 167 -12.78 20.97 4.16
C LYS A 167 -13.78 21.29 5.27
N ARG A 168 -13.40 22.23 6.14
CA ARG A 168 -14.26 22.75 7.20
C ARG A 168 -14.76 24.11 6.80
N TYR A 169 -15.97 24.43 7.24
CA TYR A 169 -16.64 25.66 6.90
C TYR A 169 -17.01 26.41 8.18
N LEU A 170 -16.75 27.71 8.15
CA LEU A 170 -17.34 28.68 9.06
C LEU A 170 -18.54 29.29 8.35
N VAL A 171 -19.70 29.21 8.99
CA VAL A 171 -20.97 29.70 8.41
C VAL A 171 -21.39 30.93 9.20
N THR A 172 -21.62 32.05 8.51
CA THR A 172 -22.03 33.31 9.14
C THR A 172 -23.17 33.91 8.33
N LEU A 173 -24.21 34.44 8.98
CA LEU A 173 -25.20 35.26 8.29
C LEU A 173 -24.58 36.60 7.89
N LYS A 174 -25.05 37.21 6.79
CA LYS A 174 -24.58 38.55 6.35
C LYS A 174 -24.67 39.66 7.41
N ASN A 175 -25.53 39.48 8.42
CA ASN A 175 -25.63 40.38 9.58
C ASN A 175 -24.59 40.06 10.69
N ARG A 176 -23.56 39.26 10.39
CA ARG A 176 -22.44 38.84 11.24
C ARG A 176 -22.78 37.86 12.37
N GLN A 177 -23.94 37.23 12.33
CA GLN A 177 -24.31 36.21 13.31
C GLN A 177 -23.63 34.87 12.97
N PRO A 178 -22.77 34.32 13.84
CA PRO A 178 -22.07 33.07 13.55
C PRO A 178 -22.98 31.86 13.81
N LEU A 179 -22.77 30.79 13.04
CA LEU A 179 -23.32 29.48 13.36
C LEU A 179 -22.57 28.90 14.56
N VAL A 180 -23.29 28.46 15.58
CA VAL A 180 -22.70 27.89 16.79
C VAL A 180 -23.34 26.54 17.09
N LYS A 181 -22.60 25.69 17.82
CA LYS A 181 -23.09 24.41 18.33
C LYS A 181 -23.45 24.57 19.81
N SER A 182 -24.62 24.03 20.20
CA SER A 182 -25.05 24.06 21.59
C SER A 182 -24.02 23.39 22.51
N GLN A 183 -23.99 23.79 23.78
CA GLN A 183 -23.08 23.16 24.76
C GLN A 183 -23.36 21.65 24.92
N SER A 184 -24.59 21.21 24.67
CA SER A 184 -24.97 19.80 24.64
C SER A 184 -24.47 19.06 23.39
N GLY A 185 -23.91 19.76 22.40
CA GLY A 185 -23.42 19.20 21.14
C GLY A 185 -24.52 18.77 20.15
N SER A 186 -25.79 18.88 20.54
CA SER A 186 -26.92 18.26 19.82
C SER A 186 -27.55 19.15 18.74
N THR A 187 -27.27 20.46 18.73
CA THR A 187 -28.03 21.40 17.88
C THR A 187 -27.15 22.54 17.38
N LEU A 188 -27.25 22.83 16.08
CA LEU A 188 -26.66 24.01 15.45
C LEU A 188 -27.70 25.14 15.37
N TYR A 189 -27.27 26.38 15.61
CA TYR A 189 -28.13 27.57 15.51
C TYR A 189 -27.28 28.82 15.29
N PHE A 190 -27.88 29.88 14.73
CA PHE A 190 -27.20 31.17 14.59
C PHE A 190 -27.27 31.95 15.90
N SER A 191 -26.11 32.32 16.44
CA SER A 191 -26.00 33.08 17.68
C SER A 191 -26.32 34.55 17.44
N GLN A 192 -27.05 35.18 18.37
CA GLN A 192 -27.19 36.64 18.38
C GLN A 192 -25.94 37.35 18.90
N ASP A 193 -25.11 36.65 19.67
CA ASP A 193 -23.80 37.13 20.08
C ASP A 193 -22.82 36.98 18.91
N ILE A 194 -22.52 38.11 18.26
CA ILE A 194 -21.57 38.21 17.15
C ILE A 194 -20.12 37.88 17.54
N THR A 195 -19.82 37.83 18.84
CA THR A 195 -18.50 37.48 19.36
C THR A 195 -18.37 36.00 19.72
N ALA A 196 -19.47 35.24 19.61
CA ALA A 196 -19.48 33.82 19.90
C ALA A 196 -18.53 33.05 18.95
N ARG A 197 -17.89 32.01 19.48
CA ARG A 197 -16.98 31.18 18.70
C ARG A 197 -17.76 30.41 17.64
N ASN A 198 -17.48 30.74 16.37
CA ASN A 198 -18.10 30.08 15.23
C ASN A 198 -17.75 28.58 15.20
N TYR A 199 -18.75 27.76 14.87
CA TYR A 199 -18.61 26.32 14.73
C TYR A 199 -17.90 26.01 13.42
N LYS A 200 -16.81 25.23 13.52
CA LYS A 200 -16.14 24.64 12.36
C LYS A 200 -16.77 23.28 12.08
N GLY A 201 -17.57 23.20 11.03
CA GLY A 201 -18.23 21.96 10.61
C GLY A 201 -17.81 21.54 9.22
N THR A 202 -17.81 20.24 8.95
CA THR A 202 -17.66 19.74 7.57
C THR A 202 -18.99 19.86 6.84
N GLN A 203 -18.97 19.81 5.50
CA GLN A 203 -20.21 19.85 4.73
C GLN A 203 -21.18 18.73 5.15
N LYS A 204 -20.67 17.52 5.41
CA LYS A 204 -21.48 16.37 5.88
C LYS A 204 -22.13 16.63 7.23
N GLU A 205 -21.39 17.19 8.20
CA GLU A 205 -21.95 17.55 9.50
C GLU A 205 -23.07 18.60 9.40
N LEU A 206 -22.93 19.56 8.48
CA LEU A 206 -23.95 20.58 8.23
C LEU A 206 -25.17 19.97 7.53
N GLU A 207 -24.97 19.12 6.52
CA GLU A 207 -26.05 18.37 5.84
C GLU A 207 -26.83 17.50 6.83
N ASP A 208 -26.15 16.70 7.66
CA ASP A 208 -26.74 15.83 8.68
C ASP A 208 -27.52 16.62 9.75
N ALA A 209 -27.04 17.82 10.07
CA ALA A 209 -27.73 18.74 10.98
C ALA A 209 -28.91 19.49 10.33
N LYS A 210 -29.23 19.21 9.06
CA LYS A 210 -30.25 19.92 8.24
C LYS A 210 -29.90 21.39 7.95
N PHE A 211 -28.62 21.73 7.99
CA PHE A 211 -28.06 23.02 7.59
C PHE A 211 -27.48 23.00 6.18
N GLY A 212 -27.65 21.94 5.38
CA GLY A 212 -27.13 21.88 4.00
C GLY A 212 -27.57 23.04 3.09
N TRP A 213 -28.73 23.66 3.36
CA TRP A 213 -29.24 24.81 2.61
C TRP A 213 -28.34 26.06 2.66
N VAL A 214 -27.40 26.14 3.62
CA VAL A 214 -26.53 27.31 3.77
C VAL A 214 -25.62 27.51 2.56
N PHE A 215 -25.26 26.43 1.85
CA PHE A 215 -24.41 26.47 0.66
C PHE A 215 -25.10 27.07 -0.57
N ASP A 216 -26.44 27.08 -0.59
CA ASP A 216 -27.24 27.61 -1.70
C ASP A 216 -27.87 28.99 -1.39
N CYS A 217 -27.56 29.57 -0.23
CA CYS A 217 -28.21 30.78 0.25
C CYS A 217 -27.34 32.03 0.10
N GLU A 218 -27.78 32.99 -0.72
CA GLU A 218 -27.09 34.28 -0.87
C GLU A 218 -27.02 35.10 0.44
N GLY A 219 -27.84 34.78 1.44
CA GLY A 219 -27.84 35.45 2.75
C GLY A 219 -26.73 35.00 3.71
N ILE A 220 -25.91 34.04 3.28
CA ILE A 220 -24.88 33.39 4.08
C ILE A 220 -23.50 33.72 3.51
N ASP A 221 -22.57 34.01 4.40
CA ASP A 221 -21.14 34.04 4.14
C ASP A 221 -20.52 32.72 4.62
N ILE A 222 -19.89 31.99 3.70
CA ILE A 222 -19.18 30.74 3.96
C ILE A 222 -17.70 30.96 3.77
N GLU A 223 -16.92 30.61 4.78
CA GLU A 223 -15.45 30.63 4.73
C GLU A 223 -14.93 29.20 4.89
N GLU A 224 -14.17 28.73 3.89
CA GLU A 224 -13.45 27.45 3.94
C GLU A 224 -12.22 27.61 4.84
N VAL A 225 -12.04 26.70 5.79
CA VAL A 225 -10.93 26.67 6.73
C VAL A 225 -10.33 25.27 6.81
N GLU A 226 -9.03 25.21 7.11
CA GLU A 226 -8.33 24.01 7.58
C GLU A 226 -8.75 23.65 9.04
#